data_AF-A0A1V1W0N6-F1
#
_entry.id   AF-A0A1V1W0N6-F1
#
_cell.length_a   1.000
_cell.length_b   1.000
_cell.length_c   1.000
_cell.angle_alpha   90.00
_cell.angle_beta   90.00
_cell.angle_gamma   90.00
#
_symmetry.space_group_name_H-M   'P 1'
#
loop_
_entity.id
_entity.type
_entity.pdbx_description
1 polymer ?
#
loop_
_entity_poly.entity_id
_entity_poly.type
_entity_poly.pdbx_seq_one_letter_code
_entity_poly.pdbx_strand_id
1 'polypeptide(L)'
;MIAATALVIGGLTGCSGDSGGSSAPDDASTKDFCAAFNGFYDKVVAQATDADSAAMITALKEWAADIEDVGTPSEMPDDARHGFELFVAAADDIDDDATLADLQNIGDDLSDADQEDGQAFSDWTTEHCPLDLPGLPDASDLPSDLPSDLPSDLSDLPSDLPTDPSELASMLSELTASTGS
;
A
#
# COMPACT_ATOMS: atom_id res chain seq x y z
N MET A 1 52.84 -2.89 -19.50
CA MET A 1 52.49 -1.48 -19.75
C MET A 1 51.44 -1.08 -18.73
N ILE A 2 51.69 0.01 -18.01
CA ILE A 2 50.73 0.68 -17.11
C ILE A 2 49.83 1.54 -18.01
N ALA A 3 48.52 1.55 -17.80
CA ALA A 3 47.68 2.75 -17.90
C ALA A 3 46.22 2.41 -17.59
N ALA A 4 45.78 2.84 -16.40
CA ALA A 4 44.38 3.07 -16.12
C ALA A 4 43.89 4.23 -16.97
N THR A 5 42.72 4.07 -17.59
CA THR A 5 41.92 5.21 -18.04
C THR A 5 40.45 4.86 -17.84
N ALA A 6 39.94 5.23 -16.67
CA ALA A 6 38.52 5.46 -16.47
C ALA A 6 38.11 6.68 -17.31
N LEU A 7 37.02 6.57 -18.06
CA LEU A 7 36.30 7.72 -18.60
C LEU A 7 34.80 7.42 -18.51
N VAL A 8 34.29 7.55 -17.29
CA VAL A 8 32.85 7.69 -17.03
C VAL A 8 32.50 9.14 -17.36
N ILE A 9 31.64 9.34 -18.35
CA ILE A 9 30.97 10.63 -18.59
C ILE A 9 29.50 10.38 -18.27
N GLY A 10 29.08 10.92 -17.12
CA GLY A 10 27.70 10.88 -16.65
C GLY A 10 26.83 11.96 -17.27
N GLY A 11 25.53 11.80 -17.08
CA GLY A 11 24.55 12.86 -17.26
C GLY A 11 23.11 12.38 -17.38
N LEU A 12 22.50 11.95 -16.28
CA LEU A 12 21.13 12.31 -15.90
C LEU A 12 21.09 12.51 -14.39
N THR A 13 20.40 13.56 -13.98
CA THR A 13 20.47 14.22 -12.68
C THR A 13 19.41 13.66 -11.73
N GLY A 14 19.87 13.02 -10.66
CA GLY A 14 19.09 12.65 -9.48
C GLY A 14 20.07 12.40 -8.33
N CYS A 15 19.92 13.15 -7.25
CA CYS A 15 20.79 13.08 -6.08
C CYS A 15 20.22 12.04 -5.11
N SER A 16 20.64 10.78 -5.22
CA SER A 16 20.57 9.80 -4.13
C SER A 16 21.79 8.89 -4.18
N GLY A 17 22.30 8.55 -3.00
CA GLY A 17 23.63 7.99 -2.80
C GLY A 17 23.90 6.68 -3.53
N ASP A 18 25.17 6.50 -3.83
CA ASP A 18 25.84 5.24 -4.13
C ASP A 18 25.56 4.22 -3.00
N SER A 19 24.45 3.51 -3.15
CA SER A 19 24.22 2.16 -2.64
C SER A 19 23.75 1.38 -3.86
N GLY A 20 24.51 0.37 -4.28
CA GLY A 20 24.16 -0.50 -5.39
C GLY A 20 22.95 -1.38 -5.06
N GLY A 21 21.77 -0.77 -4.93
CA GLY A 21 20.48 -1.45 -4.98
C GLY A 21 20.24 -1.86 -6.43
N SER A 22 20.05 -3.14 -6.65
CA SER A 22 19.57 -3.62 -7.94
C SER A 22 18.20 -2.99 -8.15
N SER A 23 18.08 -1.97 -8.99
CA SER A 23 16.77 -1.53 -9.48
C SER A 23 15.99 -2.78 -9.88
N ALA A 24 14.75 -2.87 -9.42
CA ALA A 24 13.92 -4.03 -9.68
C ALA A 24 13.89 -4.32 -11.19
N PRO A 25 13.90 -5.60 -11.61
CA PRO A 25 13.79 -5.97 -13.02
C PRO A 25 12.60 -5.26 -13.69
N ASP A 26 12.66 -4.99 -14.98
CA ASP A 26 11.61 -4.29 -15.75
C ASP A 26 11.01 -5.11 -16.89
N ASP A 27 11.29 -6.40 -16.88
CA ASP A 27 10.84 -7.35 -17.88
C ASP A 27 9.78 -8.31 -17.35
N ALA A 28 9.23 -8.04 -16.16
CA ALA A 28 8.14 -8.82 -15.59
C ALA A 28 6.89 -8.71 -16.48
N SER A 29 6.04 -9.74 -16.45
CA SER A 29 4.70 -9.59 -17.03
C SER A 29 3.77 -8.91 -16.02
N THR A 30 2.83 -8.09 -16.50
CA THR A 30 1.77 -7.49 -15.66
C THR A 30 1.07 -8.55 -14.81
N LYS A 31 0.88 -9.76 -15.35
CA LYS A 31 0.27 -10.87 -14.63
C LYS A 31 1.10 -11.34 -13.44
N ASP A 32 2.41 -11.49 -13.61
CA ASP A 32 3.30 -11.97 -12.56
C ASP A 32 3.48 -10.90 -11.48
N PHE A 33 3.65 -9.64 -11.90
CA PHE A 33 3.65 -8.49 -11.00
C PHE A 33 2.37 -8.43 -10.16
N CYS A 34 1.19 -8.46 -10.80
CA CYS A 34 -0.08 -8.40 -10.07
C CYS A 34 -0.32 -9.62 -9.16
N ALA A 35 0.20 -10.79 -9.52
CA ALA A 35 0.13 -11.97 -8.65
C ALA A 35 0.99 -11.78 -7.39
N ALA A 36 2.19 -11.20 -7.52
CA ALA A 36 3.05 -10.86 -6.40
C ALA A 36 2.43 -9.75 -5.54
N PHE A 37 1.92 -8.68 -6.17
CA PHE A 37 1.23 -7.58 -5.52
C PHE A 37 0.02 -8.06 -4.71
N ASN A 38 -0.87 -8.83 -5.31
CA ASN A 38 -2.05 -9.36 -4.63
C ASN A 38 -1.70 -10.38 -3.52
N GLY A 39 -0.53 -11.02 -3.59
CA GLY A 39 0.02 -11.86 -2.53
C GLY A 39 0.28 -11.13 -1.22
N PHE A 40 0.27 -9.79 -1.21
CA PHE A 40 0.33 -8.97 -0.01
C PHE A 40 -0.75 -9.36 1.01
N TYR A 41 -1.98 -9.58 0.55
CA TYR A 41 -3.09 -9.89 1.47
C TYR A 41 -2.88 -11.23 2.17
N ASP A 42 -2.47 -12.26 1.43
CA ASP A 42 -2.20 -13.59 1.96
C ASP A 42 -0.99 -13.62 2.90
N LYS A 43 0.02 -12.79 2.64
CA LYS A 43 1.26 -12.78 3.42
C LYS A 43 1.21 -11.83 4.62
N VAL A 44 0.66 -10.64 4.45
CA VAL A 44 0.68 -9.57 5.45
C VAL A 44 -0.64 -9.49 6.20
N VAL A 45 -1.76 -9.37 5.49
CA VAL A 45 -3.08 -9.18 6.12
C VAL A 45 -3.56 -10.44 6.83
N ALA A 46 -3.30 -11.63 6.29
CA ALA A 46 -3.62 -12.87 6.97
C ALA A 46 -2.78 -13.10 8.26
N GLN A 47 -1.59 -12.49 8.36
CA GLN A 47 -0.75 -12.54 9.56
C GLN A 47 -1.09 -11.42 10.55
N ALA A 48 -1.70 -10.32 10.10
CA ALA A 48 -2.13 -9.19 10.92
C ALA A 48 -3.25 -9.51 11.94
N THR A 49 -3.83 -10.72 11.89
CA THR A 49 -4.87 -11.15 12.84
C THR A 49 -4.32 -11.48 14.22
N ASP A 50 -3.03 -11.77 14.33
CA ASP A 50 -2.33 -11.88 15.59
C ASP A 50 -1.65 -10.52 15.83
N ALA A 51 -1.95 -9.85 16.95
CA ALA A 51 -1.55 -8.47 17.27
C ALA A 51 -0.03 -8.28 17.52
N ASP A 52 0.80 -8.82 16.63
CA ASP A 52 2.25 -8.82 16.67
C ASP A 52 2.78 -7.93 15.53
N SER A 53 3.07 -6.66 15.87
CA SER A 53 3.60 -5.67 14.93
C SER A 53 4.91 -6.12 14.29
N ALA A 54 5.75 -6.89 15.00
CA ALA A 54 7.00 -7.40 14.45
C ALA A 54 6.75 -8.47 13.37
N ALA A 55 5.73 -9.32 13.55
CA ALA A 55 5.33 -10.30 12.54
C ALA A 55 4.77 -9.61 11.28
N MET A 56 3.99 -8.54 11.43
CA MET A 56 3.50 -7.73 10.30
C MET A 56 4.64 -7.03 9.54
N ILE A 57 5.60 -6.44 10.26
CA ILE A 57 6.78 -5.79 9.65
C ILE A 57 7.62 -6.81 8.89
N THR A 58 7.87 -7.97 9.49
CA THR A 58 8.59 -9.07 8.82
C THR A 58 7.88 -9.51 7.56
N ALA A 59 6.56 -9.71 7.61
CA ALA A 59 5.77 -10.10 6.45
C ALA A 59 5.76 -9.03 5.34
N LEU A 60 5.70 -7.75 5.72
CA LEU A 60 5.81 -6.63 4.77
C LEU A 60 7.16 -6.62 4.06
N LYS A 61 8.26 -6.77 4.81
CA LYS A 61 9.63 -6.83 4.26
C LYS A 61 9.83 -8.03 3.34
N GLU A 62 9.35 -9.21 3.75
CA GLU A 62 9.40 -10.42 2.91
C GLU A 62 8.60 -10.23 1.62
N TRP A 63 7.40 -9.67 1.70
CA TRP A 63 6.60 -9.40 0.51
C TRP A 63 7.26 -8.33 -0.39
N ALA A 64 7.85 -7.28 0.17
CA ALA A 64 8.57 -6.24 -0.57
C ALA A 64 9.76 -6.84 -1.34
N ALA A 65 10.55 -7.71 -0.70
CA ALA A 65 11.63 -8.41 -1.35
C ALA A 65 11.14 -9.36 -2.47
N ASP A 66 10.02 -10.05 -2.26
CA ASP A 66 9.45 -10.96 -3.26
C ASP A 66 8.92 -10.20 -4.50
N ILE A 67 8.26 -9.05 -4.31
CA ILE A 67 7.78 -8.25 -5.43
C ILE A 67 8.92 -7.50 -6.15
N GLU A 68 9.97 -7.10 -5.42
CA GLU A 68 11.20 -6.55 -5.99
C GLU A 68 11.92 -7.58 -6.88
N ASP A 69 12.01 -8.86 -6.45
CA ASP A 69 12.62 -9.94 -7.25
C ASP A 69 11.80 -10.26 -8.52
N VAL A 70 10.47 -10.19 -8.44
CA VAL A 70 9.60 -10.32 -9.62
C VAL A 70 9.83 -9.18 -10.60
N GLY A 71 10.03 -7.96 -10.09
CA GLY A 71 10.23 -6.76 -10.89
C GLY A 71 8.94 -6.16 -11.42
N THR A 72 9.07 -4.99 -12.03
CA THR A 72 7.98 -4.24 -12.64
C THR A 72 7.79 -4.64 -14.10
N PRO A 73 6.58 -4.48 -14.66
CA PRO A 73 6.35 -4.73 -16.06
C PRO A 73 6.78 -3.53 -16.91
N SER A 74 7.32 -3.81 -18.10
CA SER A 74 7.79 -2.76 -19.05
C SER A 74 6.72 -1.76 -19.53
N GLU A 75 5.44 -2.07 -19.31
CA GLU A 75 4.31 -1.20 -19.62
C GLU A 75 3.92 -0.25 -18.47
N MET A 76 4.52 -0.43 -17.28
CA MET A 76 4.39 0.48 -16.15
C MET A 76 5.09 1.81 -16.47
N PRO A 77 4.41 2.96 -16.33
CA PRO A 77 5.04 4.27 -16.51
C PRO A 77 6.23 4.48 -15.56
N ASP A 78 7.22 5.26 -15.99
CA ASP A 78 8.43 5.51 -15.19
C ASP A 78 8.12 6.07 -13.80
N ASP A 79 7.18 7.01 -13.70
CA ASP A 79 6.71 7.59 -12.43
C ASP A 79 6.11 6.52 -11.49
N ALA A 80 5.29 5.61 -12.04
CA ALA A 80 4.72 4.50 -11.29
C ALA A 80 5.77 3.46 -10.88
N ARG A 81 6.78 3.23 -11.72
CA ARG A 81 7.93 2.37 -11.36
C ARG A 81 8.75 3.00 -10.26
N HIS A 82 9.00 4.31 -10.31
CA HIS A 82 9.71 5.01 -9.26
C HIS A 82 8.91 4.96 -7.94
N GLY A 83 7.59 5.15 -7.99
CA GLY A 83 6.71 4.96 -6.82
C GLY A 83 6.78 3.56 -6.23
N PHE A 84 6.84 2.51 -7.08
CA PHE A 84 7.08 1.14 -6.64
C PHE A 84 8.44 0.99 -5.93
N GLU A 85 9.51 1.50 -6.54
CA GLU A 85 10.88 1.43 -5.99
C GLU A 85 10.99 2.16 -4.65
N LEU A 86 10.36 3.33 -4.52
CA LEU A 86 10.24 4.07 -3.26
C LEU A 86 9.51 3.26 -2.20
N PHE A 87 8.42 2.60 -2.58
CA PHE A 87 7.60 1.83 -1.66
C PHE A 87 8.33 0.57 -1.16
N VAL A 88 9.02 -0.19 -2.02
CA VAL A 88 9.82 -1.35 -1.57
C VAL A 88 11.04 -0.93 -0.75
N ALA A 89 11.68 0.19 -1.10
CA ALA A 89 12.77 0.75 -0.31
C ALA A 89 12.30 1.21 1.07
N ALA A 90 11.15 1.89 1.15
CA ALA A 90 10.53 2.26 2.41
C ALA A 90 10.19 1.03 3.24
N ALA A 91 9.69 -0.04 2.61
CA ALA A 91 9.39 -1.29 3.30
C ALA A 91 10.63 -1.94 3.92
N ASP A 92 11.75 -1.98 3.19
CA ASP A 92 13.03 -2.54 3.67
C ASP A 92 13.66 -1.70 4.80
N ASP A 93 13.50 -0.37 4.73
CA ASP A 93 14.07 0.59 5.71
C ASP A 93 13.29 0.64 7.04
N ILE A 94 12.07 0.08 7.10
CA ILE A 94 11.30 0.00 8.35
C ILE A 94 12.09 -0.80 9.41
N ASP A 95 12.27 -0.20 10.58
CA ASP A 95 12.82 -0.87 11.75
C ASP A 95 11.95 -2.05 12.20
N ASP A 96 12.57 -3.16 12.59
CA ASP A 96 11.84 -4.37 13.01
C ASP A 96 11.01 -4.18 14.29
N ASP A 97 11.27 -3.09 15.06
CA ASP A 97 10.52 -2.66 16.24
C ASP A 97 9.64 -1.41 16.00
N ALA A 98 9.47 -1.00 14.74
CA ALA A 98 8.63 0.12 14.36
C ALA A 98 7.18 -0.07 14.85
N THR A 99 6.53 1.04 15.19
CA THR A 99 5.13 1.03 15.60
C THR A 99 4.20 1.24 14.40
N LEU A 100 2.93 0.87 14.56
CA LEU A 100 1.91 1.19 13.55
C LEU A 100 1.79 2.70 13.27
N ALA A 101 2.17 3.55 14.23
CA ALA A 101 2.18 5.00 14.02
C ALA A 101 3.34 5.42 13.11
N ASP A 102 4.52 4.81 13.26
CA ASP A 102 5.67 5.07 12.40
C ASP A 102 5.39 4.65 10.95
N LEU A 103 4.72 3.50 10.77
CA LEU A 103 4.27 3.04 9.46
C LEU A 103 3.27 4.00 8.78
N GLN A 104 2.36 4.61 9.56
CA GLN A 104 1.37 5.54 9.03
C GLN A 104 1.98 6.88 8.61
N ASN A 105 3.09 7.27 9.22
CA ASN A 105 3.74 8.55 8.94
C ASN A 105 4.89 8.43 7.92
N ILE A 106 5.17 7.23 7.39
CA ILE A 106 6.29 7.01 6.46
C ILE A 106 6.17 7.85 5.18
N GLY A 107 4.94 8.15 4.76
CA GLY A 107 4.67 9.01 3.61
C GLY A 107 4.85 10.51 3.86
N ASP A 108 4.82 10.95 5.13
CA ASP A 108 4.91 12.38 5.47
C ASP A 108 6.33 12.94 5.27
N ASP A 109 7.34 12.06 5.32
CA ASP A 109 8.75 12.41 5.11
C ASP A 109 9.15 12.39 3.62
N LEU A 110 8.26 11.94 2.72
CA LEU A 110 8.48 11.92 1.27
C LEU A 110 8.32 13.31 0.65
N SER A 111 9.11 13.61 -0.39
CA SER A 111 8.96 14.85 -1.14
C SER A 111 7.66 14.86 -1.95
N ASP A 112 7.18 16.04 -2.36
CA ASP A 112 5.98 16.16 -3.22
C ASP A 112 6.11 15.30 -4.50
N ALA A 113 7.31 15.21 -5.08
CA ALA A 113 7.57 14.39 -6.25
C ALA A 113 7.46 12.89 -5.95
N ASP A 114 8.02 12.44 -4.83
CA ASP A 114 7.94 11.04 -4.40
C ASP A 114 6.49 10.63 -4.08
N GLN A 115 5.69 11.57 -3.56
CA GLN A 115 4.26 11.36 -3.33
C GLN A 115 3.48 11.24 -4.65
N GLU A 116 3.79 12.07 -5.64
CA GLU A 116 3.20 11.99 -6.99
C GLU A 116 3.53 10.64 -7.65
N ASP A 117 4.78 10.17 -7.52
CA ASP A 117 5.21 8.88 -8.04
C ASP A 117 4.53 7.71 -7.32
N GLY A 118 4.41 7.78 -5.98
CA GLY A 118 3.63 6.82 -5.19
C GLY A 118 2.16 6.78 -5.59
N GLN A 119 1.58 7.93 -5.94
CA GLN A 119 0.22 8.01 -6.45
C GLN A 119 0.10 7.38 -7.85
N ALA A 120 1.05 7.64 -8.75
CA ALA A 120 1.09 7.01 -10.07
C ALA A 120 1.18 5.48 -9.97
N PHE A 121 1.95 4.97 -9.01
CA PHE A 121 2.01 3.55 -8.69
C PHE A 121 0.66 2.99 -8.22
N SER A 122 0.01 3.67 -7.27
CA SER A 122 -1.31 3.30 -6.76
C SER A 122 -2.39 3.29 -7.85
N ASP A 123 -2.39 4.29 -8.73
CA ASP A 123 -3.35 4.40 -9.83
C ASP A 123 -3.14 3.27 -10.84
N TRP A 124 -1.88 3.01 -11.22
CA TRP A 124 -1.55 1.94 -12.16
C TRP A 124 -1.94 0.56 -11.62
N THR A 125 -1.63 0.26 -10.36
CA THR A 125 -1.99 -1.02 -9.73
C THR A 125 -3.50 -1.18 -9.58
N THR A 126 -4.24 -0.11 -9.28
CA THR A 126 -5.71 -0.15 -9.23
C THR A 126 -6.32 -0.47 -10.61
N GLU A 127 -5.74 0.06 -11.68
CA GLU A 127 -6.22 -0.17 -13.05
C GLU A 127 -5.83 -1.57 -13.58
N HIS A 128 -4.62 -2.05 -13.26
CA HIS A 128 -4.03 -3.23 -13.90
C HIS A 128 -4.04 -4.49 -13.02
N CYS A 129 -4.08 -4.33 -11.69
CA CYS A 129 -4.06 -5.40 -10.70
C CYS A 129 -5.36 -5.45 -9.90
N PRO A 130 -6.47 -5.93 -10.49
CA PRO A 130 -7.71 -6.10 -9.74
C PRO A 130 -7.49 -7.08 -8.58
N LEU A 131 -7.81 -6.64 -7.38
CA LEU A 131 -7.80 -7.46 -6.18
C LEU A 131 -8.93 -8.49 -6.28
N ASP A 132 -8.58 -9.76 -6.48
CA ASP A 132 -9.54 -10.87 -6.41
C ASP A 132 -9.83 -11.20 -4.94
N LEU A 133 -10.45 -10.26 -4.22
CA LEU A 133 -10.89 -10.46 -2.85
C LEU A 133 -12.28 -11.12 -2.86
N PRO A 134 -12.42 -12.37 -2.37
CA PRO A 134 -13.70 -13.05 -2.36
C PRO A 134 -14.69 -12.31 -1.44
N GLY A 135 -15.64 -11.59 -2.04
CA GLY A 135 -16.74 -10.91 -1.34
C GLY A 135 -16.75 -9.38 -1.43
N LEU A 136 -15.76 -8.75 -2.05
CA LEU A 136 -15.84 -7.35 -2.48
C LEU A 136 -16.32 -7.29 -3.94
N PRO A 137 -17.25 -6.39 -4.30
CA PRO A 137 -17.50 -6.10 -5.71
C PRO A 137 -16.20 -5.60 -6.35
N ASP A 138 -15.93 -6.01 -7.59
CA ASP A 138 -14.81 -5.51 -8.39
C ASP A 138 -14.72 -3.99 -8.28
N ALA A 139 -13.51 -3.41 -8.27
CA ALA A 139 -13.33 -1.96 -8.23
C ALA A 139 -14.05 -1.23 -9.39
N SER A 140 -14.34 -1.96 -10.49
CA SER A 140 -15.15 -1.50 -11.63
C SER A 140 -16.65 -1.38 -11.33
N ASP A 141 -17.15 -2.00 -10.26
CA ASP A 141 -18.53 -1.94 -9.77
C ASP A 141 -18.69 -1.06 -8.53
N LEU A 142 -17.60 -0.49 -8.00
CA LEU A 142 -17.69 0.65 -7.09
C LEU A 142 -18.06 1.87 -7.92
N PRO A 143 -19.27 2.45 -7.76
CA PRO A 143 -19.58 3.70 -8.45
C PRO A 143 -18.53 4.72 -8.04
N SER A 144 -17.91 5.40 -9.02
CA SER A 144 -17.01 6.55 -8.79
C SER A 144 -17.69 7.72 -8.04
N ASP A 145 -18.99 7.57 -7.74
CA ASP A 145 -19.81 8.40 -6.86
C ASP A 145 -19.74 7.95 -5.39
N LEU A 146 -18.55 7.71 -4.83
CA LEU A 146 -18.36 8.07 -3.42
C LEU A 146 -18.34 9.60 -3.41
N PRO A 147 -19.40 10.29 -2.97
CA PRO A 147 -19.39 11.74 -2.96
C PRO A 147 -18.20 12.17 -2.09
N SER A 148 -17.35 13.04 -2.64
CA SER A 148 -16.29 13.74 -1.89
C SER A 148 -16.85 14.58 -0.72
N ASP A 149 -18.18 14.64 -0.57
CA ASP A 149 -18.93 15.11 0.59
C ASP A 149 -19.04 14.04 1.69
N LEU A 150 -17.91 13.49 2.15
CA LEU A 150 -17.82 13.18 3.58
C LEU A 150 -17.71 14.55 4.26
N PRO A 151 -18.78 15.07 4.90
CA PRO A 151 -18.65 16.32 5.62
C PRO A 151 -17.52 16.15 6.65
N SER A 152 -16.54 17.05 6.62
CA SER A 152 -15.46 17.11 7.61
C SER A 152 -15.96 17.40 9.04
N ASP A 153 -17.27 17.38 9.27
CA ASP A 153 -17.94 17.56 10.54
C ASP A 153 -18.37 16.20 11.13
N LEU A 154 -17.37 15.42 11.56
CA LEU A 154 -17.57 14.45 12.65
C LEU A 154 -17.85 15.13 14.00
N SER A 155 -17.78 16.47 14.05
CA SER A 155 -18.11 17.32 15.19
C SER A 155 -19.58 17.29 15.60
N ASP A 156 -20.47 16.89 14.68
CA ASP A 156 -21.94 16.92 14.86
C ASP A 156 -22.58 15.52 14.93
N LEU A 157 -21.79 14.45 15.07
CA LEU A 157 -22.35 13.20 15.57
C LEU A 157 -22.80 13.45 17.01
N PRO A 158 -24.10 13.27 17.35
CA PRO A 158 -24.49 13.27 18.74
C PRO A 158 -23.65 12.21 19.46
N SER A 159 -23.02 12.59 20.57
CA SER A 159 -22.17 11.69 21.38
C SER A 159 -22.95 10.52 22.02
N ASP A 160 -24.21 10.34 21.64
CA ASP A 160 -25.13 9.29 22.05
C ASP A 160 -25.13 8.07 21.10
N LEU A 161 -24.05 7.86 20.32
CA LEU A 161 -23.81 6.54 19.74
C LEU A 161 -23.39 5.60 20.87
N PRO A 162 -24.15 4.53 21.18
CA PRO A 162 -23.77 3.58 22.20
C PRO A 162 -22.45 2.92 21.79
N THR A 163 -21.38 3.25 22.49
CA THR A 163 -20.07 2.61 22.34
C THR A 163 -20.06 1.21 22.97
N ASP A 164 -21.11 0.89 23.72
CA ASP A 164 -21.28 -0.38 24.42
C ASP A 164 -22.07 -1.39 23.58
N PRO A 165 -21.50 -2.56 23.26
CA PRO A 165 -22.16 -3.59 22.45
C PRO A 165 -23.42 -4.16 23.11
N SER A 166 -23.56 -3.99 24.42
CA SER A 166 -24.71 -4.46 25.22
C SER A 166 -25.98 -3.62 24.99
N GLU A 167 -25.83 -2.32 24.73
CA GLU A 167 -26.94 -1.41 24.46
C GLU A 167 -27.51 -1.64 23.05
N LEU A 168 -26.63 -1.94 22.08
CA LEU A 168 -26.97 -2.31 20.70
C LEU A 168 -27.87 -3.56 20.64
N ALA A 169 -27.58 -4.57 21.46
CA ALA A 169 -28.39 -5.78 21.56
C ALA A 169 -29.79 -5.52 22.14
N SER A 170 -29.90 -4.54 23.03
CA SER A 170 -31.17 -4.16 23.66
C SER A 170 -32.07 -3.38 22.67
N MET A 171 -31.49 -2.49 21.86
CA MET A 171 -32.23 -1.76 20.83
C MET A 171 -32.75 -2.67 19.70
N LEU A 172 -31.97 -3.68 19.30
CA LEU A 172 -32.41 -4.71 18.33
C LEU A 172 -33.58 -5.55 18.88
N SER A 173 -33.60 -5.80 20.19
CA SER A 173 -34.68 -6.53 20.84
C SER A 173 -35.98 -5.72 20.92
N GLU A 174 -35.90 -4.39 21.05
CA GLU A 174 -37.11 -3.53 21.00
C GLU A 174 -37.62 -3.32 19.56
N LEU A 175 -36.72 -3.21 18.57
CA LEU A 175 -37.09 -3.06 17.16
C LEU A 175 -37.83 -4.28 16.62
N THR A 176 -37.45 -5.48 17.04
CA THR A 176 -38.13 -6.73 16.66
C THR A 176 -39.47 -6.92 17.38
N ALA A 177 -39.68 -6.26 18.53
CA ALA A 177 -40.95 -6.30 19.25
C ALA A 177 -42.01 -5.37 18.65
N SER A 178 -41.62 -4.25 18.01
CA SER A 178 -42.59 -3.27 17.47
C SER A 178 -43.13 -3.60 16.07
N THR A 179 -42.58 -4.58 15.35
CA THR A 179 -43.09 -5.00 14.03
C THR A 179 -44.23 -6.04 14.09
N GLY A 180 -44.76 -6.30 15.28
CA GLY A 180 -45.84 -7.25 15.52
C GLY A 180 -47.04 -6.66 16.26
N SER A 181 -47.80 -5.77 15.62
CA SER A 181 -49.24 -5.55 15.88
C SER A 181 -49.89 -4.79 14.73
#